data_AF-A0A7W1CCF0-F1
#
_entry.id   AF-A0A7W1CCF0-F1
#
_cell.length_a   1.000
_cell.length_b   1.000
_cell.length_c   1.000
_cell.angle_alpha   90.00
_cell.angle_beta   90.00
_cell.angle_gamma   90.00
#
_symmetry.space_group_name_H-M   'P 1'
#
loop_
_entity.id
_entity.type
_entity.pdbx_description
1 polymer ?
#
loop_
_entity_poly.entity_id
_entity_poly.type
_entity_poly.pdbx_seq_one_letter_code
_entity_poly.pdbx_strand_id
1 'polypeptide(L)' 'MDVLEQVTQMADRLSPPEQLQLVEHLAKRLRIRTLEAKKPQSLRGTWKDKFPEDTDIEADIREIRDEWKKEFDEL' A
#
# COMPACT_ATOMS: atom_id res chain seq x y z
N MET A 1 16.06 -32.81 -5.43
CA MET A 1 15.09 -32.56 -4.34
C MET A 1 14.83 -31.08 -4.31
N ASP A 2 13.58 -30.72 -4.54
CA ASP A 2 13.15 -29.32 -4.48
C ASP A 2 13.09 -28.86 -3.02
N VAL A 3 13.39 -27.58 -2.77
CA VAL A 3 13.32 -26.98 -1.43
C VAL A 3 11.88 -27.01 -0.92
N LEU A 4 10.91 -26.91 -1.84
CA LEU A 4 9.49 -26.98 -1.51
C LEU A 4 9.11 -28.35 -0.93
N GLU A 5 9.59 -29.45 -1.54
CA GLU A 5 9.33 -30.81 -1.05
C GLU A 5 9.90 -31.03 0.36
N GLN A 6 11.07 -30.47 0.66
CA GLN A 6 11.67 -30.56 1.99
C GLN A 6 10.83 -29.82 3.04
N VAL A 7 10.30 -28.65 2.69
CA VAL A 7 9.42 -27.87 3.58
C VAL A 7 8.10 -28.59 3.81
N THR A 8 7.53 -29.23 2.79
CA THR A 8 6.31 -30.04 2.92
C THR A 8 6.53 -31.22 3.86
N GLN A 9 7.63 -31.97 3.68
CA GLN A 9 7.97 -33.09 4.57
C GLN A 9 8.22 -32.65 6.02
N MET A 10 8.75 -31.44 6.23
CA MET A 10 8.91 -30.88 7.57
C MET A 10 7.57 -30.44 8.17
N ALA A 11 6.66 -29.90 7.37
CA ALA A 11 5.32 -29.51 7.80
C ALA A 11 4.46 -30.73 8.16
N ASP A 12 4.63 -31.86 7.46
CA ASP A 12 3.90 -33.11 7.74
C ASP A 12 4.30 -33.74 9.09
N ARG A 13 5.45 -33.36 9.65
CA ARG A 13 5.91 -33.81 10.98
C ARG A 13 5.34 -32.96 12.14
N LEU A 14 4.72 -31.83 11.83
CA LEU A 14 4.11 -30.95 12.81
C LEU A 14 2.72 -31.45 13.19
N SER A 15 2.30 -31.16 14.42
CA SER A 15 0.93 -31.42 14.84
C SER A 15 -0.05 -30.48 14.10
N PRO A 16 -1.34 -30.87 13.97
CA PRO A 16 -2.35 -30.02 13.32
C PRO A 16 -2.42 -28.56 13.82
N PRO A 17 -2.32 -28.25 15.13
CA PRO A 17 -2.30 -26.86 15.58
C PRO A 17 -1.03 -26.10 15.16
N GLU A 18 0.12 -26.77 15.10
CA GLU A 18 1.39 -26.16 14.68
C GLU A 18 1.41 -25.90 13.16
N GLN A 19 0.78 -26.75 12.36
CA GLN A 19 0.59 -26.52 10.93
C GLN A 19 -0.24 -25.25 10.67
N LEU A 20 -1.32 -25.04 11.44
CA LEU A 20 -2.13 -23.82 11.36
C LEU A 20 -1.31 -22.58 11.73
N GLN A 21 -0.50 -22.65 12.80
CA GLN A 21 0.39 -21.57 13.20
C GLN A 21 1.44 -21.25 12.12
N LEU A 22 1.97 -22.28 11.45
CA LEU A 22 2.92 -22.10 10.34
C LEU A 22 2.27 -21.36 9.16
N VAL A 23 1.06 -21.76 8.77
CA VAL A 23 0.31 -21.10 7.69
C VAL A 23 0.04 -19.63 8.04
N GLU A 24 -0.41 -19.35 9.27
CA GLU A 24 -0.67 -17.99 9.73
C GLU A 24 0.61 -17.14 9.74
N HIS A 25 1.73 -17.70 10.19
CA HIS A 25 3.01 -17.02 10.20
C HIS A 25 3.51 -16.69 8.78
N LEU A 26 3.39 -17.63 7.84
CA LEU A 26 3.75 -17.42 6.44
C LEU A 26 2.84 -16.38 5.77
N ALA A 27 1.53 -16.46 5.99
CA ALA A 27 0.57 -15.49 5.49
C ALA A 27 0.86 -14.07 6.01
N LYS A 28 1.19 -13.93 7.29
CA LYS A 28 1.56 -12.64 7.90
C LYS A 28 2.84 -12.07 7.29
N ARG A 29 3.88 -12.90 7.10
CA ARG A 29 5.15 -12.46 6.44
C ARG A 29 4.92 -12.03 5.00
N LEU A 30 4.10 -12.77 4.25
CA LEU A 30 3.74 -12.40 2.88
C LEU A 30 3.01 -11.06 2.85
N ARG A 31 2.01 -10.87 3.72
CA ARG A 31 1.27 -9.60 3.82
C ARG A 31 2.19 -8.41 4.13
N ILE A 32 3.13 -8.57 5.06
CA ILE A 32 4.11 -7.52 5.40
C ILE A 32 5.00 -7.19 4.21
N ARG A 33 5.56 -8.20 3.52
CA ARG A 33 6.40 -7.98 2.33
C ARG A 33 5.63 -7.31 1.20
N THR A 34 4.37 -7.69 0.98
CA THR A 34 3.51 -7.07 -0.04
C THR A 34 3.14 -5.63 0.31
N LEU A 35 2.97 -5.31 1.61
CA LEU A 35 2.73 -3.95 2.07
C LEU A 35 4.00 -3.09 2.02
N GLU A 36 5.17 -3.65 2.33
CA GLU A 36 6.46 -2.96 2.13
C GLU A 36 6.76 -2.70 0.65
N ALA A 37 6.32 -3.57 -0.26
CA ALA A 37 6.37 -3.32 -1.70
C ALA A 37 5.41 -2.20 -2.13
N LYS A 38 4.32 -1.97 -1.39
CA LYS A 38 3.38 -0.85 -1.57
C LYS A 38 3.69 0.30 -0.59
N LYS A 39 4.94 0.73 -0.49
CA LYS A 39 5.20 2.06 0.11
C LYS A 39 4.35 3.08 -0.64
N PRO A 40 3.56 3.92 0.06
CA PRO A 40 2.81 4.97 -0.61
C PRO A 40 3.81 5.84 -1.36
N GLN A 41 3.72 5.83 -2.69
CA GLN A 41 4.53 6.71 -3.50
C GLN A 41 4.11 8.14 -3.19
N SER A 42 5.09 9.05 -3.12
CA SER A 42 4.81 10.47 -2.93
C SER A 42 3.91 10.94 -4.07
N LEU A 43 2.68 11.33 -3.72
CA LEU A 43 1.71 11.86 -4.68
C LEU A 43 2.27 13.09 -5.41
N ARG A 44 3.14 13.87 -4.75
CA ARG A 44 3.85 15.00 -5.39
C ARG A 44 4.68 14.59 -6.60
N GLY A 45 5.25 13.39 -6.60
CA GLY A 45 6.06 12.90 -7.72
C GLY A 45 5.22 12.37 -8.88
N THR A 46 4.05 11.79 -8.59
CA THR A 46 3.16 11.19 -9.61
C THR A 46 2.49 12.24 -10.50
N TRP A 47 2.29 13.45 -9.97
CA TRP A 47 1.65 14.56 -10.70
C TRP A 47 2.67 15.53 -11.30
N LYS A 48 3.96 15.33 -11.01
CA LYS A 48 5.05 16.04 -11.66
C LYS A 48 4.99 15.69 -13.16
N ASP A 49 4.98 16.70 -14.01
CA ASP A 49 4.87 16.59 -15.48
C ASP A 49 3.47 16.19 -16.02
N LYS A 50 2.43 16.16 -15.17
CA LYS A 50 1.04 15.98 -15.62
C LYS A 50 0.33 17.29 -15.99
N PHE A 51 0.90 18.41 -15.60
CA PHE A 51 0.38 19.74 -15.89
C PHE A 51 1.31 20.44 -16.89
N PRO A 52 0.75 21.21 -17.84
CA PRO A 52 1.54 22.09 -18.70
C PRO A 52 2.43 23.03 -17.86
N GLU A 53 3.61 23.38 -18.39
CA GLU A 53 4.54 24.31 -17.72
C GLU A 53 3.93 25.70 -17.50
N ASP A 54 2.92 26.03 -18.31
CA ASP A 54 2.20 27.31 -18.29
C ASP A 54 1.06 27.34 -17.25
N THR A 55 0.78 26.22 -16.57
CA THR A 55 -0.32 26.10 -15.61
C THR A 55 0.16 26.47 -14.20
N ASP A 56 -0.41 27.54 -13.64
CA ASP A 56 -0.20 27.91 -12.24
C ASP A 56 -1.11 27.07 -11.32
N ILE A 57 -0.65 25.85 -11.04
CA ILE A 57 -1.34 24.89 -10.18
C ILE A 57 -1.64 25.49 -8.80
N GLU A 58 -0.79 26.38 -8.29
CA GLU A 58 -0.98 26.97 -6.96
C GLU A 58 -2.12 27.99 -6.95
N ALA A 59 -2.31 28.72 -8.06
CA ALA A 59 -3.48 29.58 -8.24
C ALA A 59 -4.78 28.77 -8.29
N ASP A 60 -4.81 27.70 -9.09
CA ASP A 60 -6.00 26.84 -9.23
C ASP A 60 -6.38 26.16 -7.90
N ILE A 61 -5.39 25.65 -7.16
CA ILE A 61 -5.62 25.05 -5.83
C ILE A 61 -6.17 26.09 -4.84
N ARG A 62 -5.68 27.33 -4.91
CA ARG A 62 -6.13 28.41 -4.03
C ARG A 62 -7.59 28.77 -4.30
N GLU A 63 -7.98 28.87 -5.56
CA GLU A 63 -9.36 29.16 -5.96
C GLU A 63 -10.32 28.08 -5.44
N ILE A 64 -10.02 26.80 -5.70
CA ILE A 64 -10.82 25.66 -5.21
C ILE A 64 -10.95 25.70 -3.68
N ARG A 65 -9.84 25.96 -2.98
CA ARG A 65 -9.84 26.04 -1.51
C ARG A 65 -10.70 27.19 -0.99
N ASP A 66 -10.67 28.33 -1.66
CA ASP A 66 -11.44 29.49 -1.25
C ASP A 66 -12.94 29.33 -1.58
N GLU A 67 -13.29 28.59 -2.64
CA GLU A 67 -14.68 28.14 -2.88
C GLU A 67 -15.17 27.21 -1.77
N TRP A 68 -14.40 26.18 -1.42
CA TRP A 68 -14.78 25.26 -0.34
C TRP A 68 -14.93 25.94 1.01
N LYS A 69 -14.08 26.93 1.32
CA LYS A 69 -14.25 27.71 2.54
C LYS A 69 -15.58 28.47 2.55
N LYS A 70 -15.98 29.06 1.44
CA LYS A 70 -17.28 29.75 1.34
C LYS A 70 -18.43 28.78 1.58
N GLU A 71 -18.41 27.62 0.92
CA GLU A 71 -19.43 26.58 1.13
C GLU A 71 -19.46 26.09 2.59
N PHE A 72 -18.30 26.00 3.25
CA PHE A 72 -18.20 25.55 4.63
C PHE A 72 -18.61 26.62 5.66
N ASP A 73 -18.37 27.90 5.37
CA ASP A 73 -18.77 29.03 6.21
C ASP A 73 -20.27 29.37 6.05
N GLU A 74 -20.91 28.93 4.95
CA GLU A 74 -22.36 29.04 4.69
C GLU A 74 -23.20 27.91 5.33
N LEU A 75 -22.55 26.89 5.93
CA LEU A 75 -23.14 25.75 6.64
C LEU A 75 -23.28 26.00 8.16
#